data_AF-A0A2V8NHY6-F1
#
_entry.id   AF-A0A2V8NHY6-F1
#
_cell.length_a   1.000
_cell.length_b   1.000
_cell.length_c   1.000
_cell.angle_alpha   90.00
_cell.angle_beta   90.00
_cell.angle_gamma   90.00
#
_symmetry.space_group_name_H-M   'P 1'
#
loop_
_entity.id
_entity.type
_entity.pdbx_description
1 polymer ?
#
loop_
_entity_poly.entity_id
_entity_poly.type
_entity_poly.pdbx_seq_one_letter_code
_entity_poly.pdbx_strand_id
1 'polypeptide(L)'
;MYAAHQGGQSVRTLFSAPTVTYNVGGKPATLWGLQGSASLNGKQLVLTVVNPHHEQAREAEIAVRGATVRGGNVRTLSSTDIHAHNSFANPHALEPKDAELSAAGQTIVFQFPPASVTRLLLTLT
;
A
#
# COMPACT_ATOMS: atom_id res chain seq x y z
N MET A 1 7.40 -5.45 6.15
CA MET A 1 6.54 -5.09 5.00
C MET A 1 6.44 -6.23 3.99
N TYR A 2 7.49 -6.58 3.24
CA TYR A 2 7.37 -7.45 2.06
C TYR A 2 7.50 -8.97 2.28
N ALA A 3 8.01 -9.42 3.43
CA ALA A 3 8.22 -10.84 3.70
C ALA A 3 6.94 -11.70 3.58
N ALA A 4 5.75 -11.09 3.72
CA ALA A 4 4.47 -11.78 3.54
C ALA A 4 4.26 -12.32 2.11
N HIS A 5 4.95 -11.79 1.10
CA HIS A 5 4.89 -12.31 -0.27
C HIS A 5 5.70 -13.59 -0.48
N GLN A 6 6.60 -13.96 0.45
CA GLN A 6 7.49 -15.10 0.27
C GLN A 6 6.70 -16.40 0.15
N GLY A 7 7.04 -17.22 -0.85
CA GLY A 7 6.33 -18.46 -1.16
C GLY A 7 4.96 -18.29 -1.84
N GLY A 8 4.48 -17.06 -2.01
CA GLY A 8 3.24 -16.77 -2.73
C GLY A 8 3.45 -16.74 -4.25
N GLN A 9 2.40 -17.06 -4.99
CA GLN A 9 2.36 -16.88 -6.44
C GLN A 9 2.13 -15.41 -6.77
N SER A 10 3.03 -14.78 -7.53
CA SER A 10 2.80 -13.43 -8.05
C SER A 10 1.58 -13.43 -8.98
N VAL A 11 0.66 -12.50 -8.76
CA VAL A 11 -0.55 -12.36 -9.58
C VAL A 11 -0.56 -11.04 -10.32
N ARG A 12 -1.21 -11.01 -11.48
CA ARG A 12 -1.34 -9.78 -12.27
C ARG A 12 -2.08 -8.72 -11.45
N THR A 13 -1.42 -7.59 -11.19
CA THR A 13 -1.98 -6.43 -10.50
C THR A 13 -1.90 -5.21 -11.40
N LEU A 14 -2.99 -4.46 -11.53
CA LEU A 14 -3.04 -3.23 -12.32
C LEU A 14 -3.34 -2.07 -11.39
N PHE A 15 -2.63 -0.96 -11.58
CA PHE A 15 -2.80 0.27 -10.82
C PHE A 15 -3.24 1.38 -11.76
N SER A 16 -4.26 2.13 -11.35
CA SER A 16 -4.73 3.33 -12.03
C SER A 16 -4.99 4.39 -10.98
N ALA A 17 -4.23 5.48 -11.03
CA ALA A 17 -4.33 6.60 -10.11
C ALA A 17 -3.77 7.87 -10.79
N PRO A 18 -4.23 9.07 -10.40
CA PRO A 18 -3.67 10.32 -10.93
C PRO A 18 -2.16 10.38 -10.73
N THR A 19 -1.44 10.69 -11.81
CA THR A 19 0.01 10.88 -11.82
C THR A 19 0.43 11.95 -10.81
N VAL A 20 1.54 11.72 -10.11
CA VAL A 20 2.21 12.73 -9.27
C VAL A 20 3.14 13.55 -10.15
N THR A 21 3.02 14.87 -10.10
CA THR A 21 3.90 15.81 -10.82
C THR A 21 4.84 16.50 -9.83
N TYR A 22 6.11 16.64 -10.19
CA TYR A 22 7.13 17.30 -9.39
C TYR A 22 8.19 17.94 -10.30
N ASN A 23 9.14 18.69 -9.73
CA ASN A 23 10.21 19.34 -10.49
C ASN A 23 11.57 18.73 -10.15
N VAL A 24 12.39 18.46 -11.16
CA VAL A 24 13.80 18.06 -11.03
C VAL A 24 14.65 19.04 -11.81
N GLY A 25 15.50 19.81 -11.12
CA GLY A 25 16.33 20.83 -11.77
C GLY A 25 15.51 21.87 -12.55
N GLY A 26 14.33 22.25 -12.04
CA GLY A 26 13.42 23.20 -12.69
C GLY A 26 12.61 22.64 -13.86
N LYS A 27 12.73 21.34 -14.19
CA LYS A 27 11.95 20.69 -15.24
C LYS A 27 10.82 19.83 -14.63
N PRO A 28 9.60 19.89 -15.17
CA PRO A 28 8.52 19.01 -14.77
C PRO A 28 8.88 17.54 -15.02
N ALA A 29 8.61 16.70 -14.03
CA ALA A 29 8.75 15.26 -14.05
C ALA A 29 7.49 14.62 -13.45
N THR A 30 7.28 13.34 -13.75
CA THR A 30 6.10 12.60 -13.32
C THR A 30 6.45 11.27 -12.68
N LEU A 31 5.55 10.81 -11.81
CA LEU A 31 5.55 9.48 -11.22
C LEU A 31 4.12 8.93 -11.22
N TRP A 32 3.95 7.62 -11.21
CA TRP A 32 2.64 6.99 -11.01
C TRP A 32 1.98 7.44 -9.68
N GLY A 33 0.65 7.43 -9.63
CA GLY A 33 -0.11 7.83 -8.44
C GLY A 33 -0.14 6.79 -7.33
N LEU A 34 -0.22 5.52 -7.70
CA LEU A 34 -0.13 4.35 -6.82
C LEU A 34 0.57 3.23 -7.60
N GLN A 35 1.35 2.40 -6.90
CA GLN A 35 1.97 1.22 -7.49
C GLN A 35 2.31 0.20 -6.42
N GLY A 36 2.35 -1.06 -6.79
CA GLY A 36 3.04 -2.11 -6.07
C GLY A 36 2.79 -3.47 -6.71
N SER A 37 2.53 -4.46 -5.88
CA SER A 37 2.43 -5.86 -6.31
C SER A 37 1.49 -6.65 -5.43
N ALA A 38 0.99 -7.76 -5.96
CA ALA A 38 0.23 -8.73 -5.17
C ALA A 38 0.76 -10.16 -5.38
N SER A 39 0.63 -10.97 -4.33
CA SER A 39 0.86 -12.41 -4.39
C SER A 39 -0.25 -13.17 -3.67
N LEU A 40 -0.50 -14.40 -4.11
CA LEU A 40 -1.52 -15.28 -3.58
C LEU A 40 -0.88 -16.54 -2.97
N ASN A 41 -1.30 -16.89 -1.77
CA ASN A 41 -0.98 -18.17 -1.14
C ASN A 41 -2.28 -18.79 -0.60
N GLY A 42 -2.80 -19.81 -1.28
CA GLY A 42 -4.12 -20.38 -0.97
C GLY A 42 -5.22 -19.31 -1.06
N LYS A 43 -5.91 -19.06 0.05
CA LYS A 43 -6.96 -18.03 0.16
C LYS A 43 -6.48 -16.70 0.77
N GLN A 44 -5.17 -16.49 0.83
CA GLN A 44 -4.58 -15.26 1.36
C GLN A 44 -3.94 -14.46 0.23
N LEU A 45 -4.49 -13.28 -0.04
CA LEU A 45 -3.95 -12.33 -1.01
C LEU A 45 -3.15 -11.26 -0.26
N VAL A 46 -1.86 -11.17 -0.56
CA VAL A 46 -0.98 -10.11 -0.08
C VAL A 46 -0.96 -9.03 -1.14
N LEU A 47 -1.38 -7.82 -0.83
CA LEU A 47 -1.26 -6.65 -1.69
C LEU A 47 -0.35 -5.63 -1.01
N THR A 48 0.72 -5.20 -1.69
CA THR A 48 1.51 -4.04 -1.26
C THR A 48 1.31 -2.89 -2.22
N VAL A 49 1.09 -1.70 -1.68
CA VAL A 49 0.84 -0.46 -2.43
C VAL A 49 1.68 0.66 -1.84
N VAL A 50 2.29 1.46 -2.70
CA VAL A 50 3.01 2.68 -2.39
C VAL A 50 2.17 3.86 -2.83
N ASN A 51 2.01 4.85 -1.97
CA ASN A 51 1.58 6.19 -2.34
C ASN A 51 2.79 7.14 -2.25
N PRO A 52 3.33 7.60 -3.38
CA PRO A 52 4.54 8.42 -3.43
C PRO A 52 4.23 9.90 -3.22
N HIS A 53 2.95 10.30 -3.21
CA HIS A 53 2.61 11.70 -2.98
C HIS A 53 2.86 12.06 -1.52
N HIS A 54 3.69 13.07 -1.28
CA HIS A 54 4.12 13.42 0.08
C HIS A 54 3.04 14.08 0.95
N GLU A 55 2.09 14.81 0.33
CA GLU A 55 0.99 15.47 1.07
C GLU A 55 -0.40 14.82 0.91
N GLN A 56 -0.72 14.26 -0.26
CA GLN A 56 -2.07 13.82 -0.59
C GLN A 56 -2.26 12.34 -0.32
N ALA A 57 -3.27 12.02 0.49
CA ALA A 57 -3.79 10.67 0.57
C ALA A 57 -4.48 10.29 -0.75
N ARG A 58 -4.55 8.99 -1.03
CA ARG A 58 -5.22 8.45 -2.21
C ARG A 58 -6.23 7.41 -1.79
N GLU A 59 -7.51 7.71 -1.97
CA GLU A 59 -8.56 6.71 -1.89
C GLU A 59 -8.64 5.94 -3.21
N ALA A 60 -8.71 4.61 -3.13
CA ALA A 60 -8.83 3.77 -4.30
C ALA A 60 -9.67 2.52 -4.04
N GLU A 61 -10.35 2.07 -5.10
CA GLU A 61 -11.02 0.78 -5.14
C GLU A 61 -10.01 -0.34 -5.40
N ILE A 62 -10.14 -1.44 -4.65
CA ILE A 62 -9.38 -2.67 -4.80
C ILE A 62 -10.38 -3.75 -5.22
N ALA A 63 -10.40 -4.05 -6.52
CA ALA A 63 -11.24 -5.10 -7.08
C ALA A 63 -10.46 -6.43 -7.20
N VAL A 64 -10.94 -7.47 -6.52
CA VAL A 64 -10.38 -8.83 -6.59
C VAL A 64 -11.23 -9.66 -7.54
N ARG A 65 -10.70 -9.96 -8.73
CA ARG A 65 -11.42 -10.76 -9.72
C ARG A 65 -11.40 -12.24 -9.35
N GLY A 66 -12.57 -12.88 -9.40
CA GLY A 66 -12.71 -14.32 -9.17
C GLY A 66 -12.73 -14.75 -7.70
N ALA A 67 -12.70 -13.80 -6.75
CA ALA A 67 -12.82 -14.09 -5.33
C ALA A 67 -13.52 -12.94 -4.58
N THR A 68 -13.95 -13.20 -3.34
CA THR A 68 -14.52 -12.18 -2.46
C THR A 68 -13.61 -11.97 -1.26
N VAL A 69 -13.31 -10.72 -0.93
CA VAL A 69 -12.61 -10.36 0.30
C VAL A 69 -13.56 -10.52 1.49
N ARG A 70 -13.10 -11.16 2.56
CA ARG A 70 -13.84 -11.34 3.83
C ARG A 70 -13.36 -10.41 4.95
N GLY A 71 -12.27 -9.71 4.74
CA GLY A 71 -11.56 -8.90 5.71
C GLY A 71 -10.07 -9.15 5.62
N GLY A 72 -9.31 -8.56 6.54
CA GLY A 72 -7.86 -8.73 6.53
C GLY A 72 -7.15 -7.89 7.58
N ASN A 73 -5.84 -7.79 7.40
CA ASN A 73 -4.97 -6.96 8.22
C ASN A 73 -4.22 -5.98 7.32
N VAL A 74 -4.03 -4.77 7.82
CA VAL A 74 -3.28 -3.71 7.16
C VAL A 74 -2.03 -3.46 7.97
N ARG A 75 -0.90 -3.26 7.29
CA ARG A 75 0.34 -2.76 7.88
C ARG A 75 0.84 -1.59 7.07
N THR A 76 0.98 -0.43 7.69
CA THR A 76 1.35 0.81 6.98
C THR A 76 2.58 1.43 7.61
N LEU A 77 3.57 1.73 6.77
CA LEU A 77 4.70 2.59 7.11
C LEU A 77 4.47 3.96 6.48
N SER A 78 4.37 4.99 7.29
CA SER A 78 4.17 6.39 6.87
C SER A 78 4.53 7.33 8.02
N SER A 79 4.78 8.59 7.70
CA SER A 79 5.06 9.68 8.64
C SER A 79 4.45 10.97 8.10
N THR A 80 4.10 11.89 9.00
CA THR A 80 3.73 13.27 8.64
C THR A 80 4.95 14.14 8.34
N ASP A 81 6.14 13.67 8.69
CA ASP A 81 7.44 14.29 8.36
C ASP A 81 8.23 13.39 7.40
N ILE A 82 8.54 13.91 6.21
CA ILE A 82 9.31 13.20 5.18
C ILE A 82 10.79 12.99 5.55
N HIS A 83 11.27 13.69 6.59
CA HIS A 83 12.62 13.55 7.12
C HIS A 83 12.71 12.59 8.32
N ALA A 84 11.57 12.02 8.74
CA ALA A 84 11.52 11.10 9.87
C ALA A 84 12.44 9.89 9.63
N HIS A 85 13.26 9.57 10.63
CA HIS A 85 14.20 8.46 10.61
C HIS A 85 14.47 7.97 12.03
N ASN A 86 14.90 6.72 12.14
CA ASN A 86 15.32 6.13 13.41
C ASN A 86 16.78 6.49 13.70
N SER A 87 17.08 6.81 14.96
CA SER A 87 18.44 7.09 15.45
C SER A 87 18.72 6.29 16.73
N PHE A 88 19.96 6.30 17.23
CA PHE A 88 20.25 5.68 18.53
C PHE A 88 19.45 6.29 19.69
N ALA A 89 19.21 7.61 19.65
CA ALA A 89 18.45 8.31 20.68
C ALA A 89 16.93 8.09 20.52
N ASN A 90 16.46 7.86 19.29
CA ASN A 90 15.05 7.58 19.00
C ASN A 90 14.93 6.42 17.99
N PRO A 91 15.05 5.16 18.45
CA PRO A 91 15.11 4.00 17.55
C PRO A 91 13.75 3.62 16.93
N HIS A 92 12.65 4.19 17.41
CA HIS A 92 11.28 3.87 17.00
C HIS A 92 10.51 5.10 16.48
N ALA A 93 11.21 6.13 16.00
CA ALA A 93 10.60 7.34 15.45
C ALA A 93 9.69 7.06 14.23
N LEU A 94 10.07 6.06 13.44
CA LEU A 94 9.40 5.62 12.22
C LEU A 94 9.30 4.10 12.19
N GLU A 95 8.09 3.59 12.34
CA GLU A 95 7.80 2.16 12.32
C GLU A 95 6.44 1.85 11.66
N PRO A 96 6.28 0.66 11.04
CA PRO A 96 5.01 0.31 10.46
C PRO A 96 3.98 -0.04 11.53
N LYS A 97 2.76 0.46 11.38
CA LYS A 97 1.64 0.22 12.28
C LYS A 97 0.67 -0.79 11.67
N ASP A 98 0.19 -1.72 12.49
CA ASP A 98 -0.82 -2.70 12.10
C ASP A 98 -2.24 -2.20 12.45
N ALA A 99 -3.22 -2.55 11.63
CA ALA A 99 -4.64 -2.26 11.84
C ALA A 99 -5.50 -3.38 11.22
N GLU A 100 -6.70 -3.59 11.74
CA GLU A 100 -7.67 -4.51 11.13
C GLU A 100 -8.37 -3.87 9.93
N LEU A 101 -8.73 -4.70 8.94
CA LEU A 101 -9.54 -4.31 7.80
C LEU A 101 -10.86 -5.07 7.83
N SER A 102 -11.94 -4.36 8.15
CA SER A 102 -13.29 -4.92 8.20
C SER A 102 -14.04 -4.85 6.85
N ALA A 103 -13.43 -4.25 5.81
CA ALA A 103 -14.02 -4.19 4.48
C ALA A 103 -14.09 -5.58 3.83
N ALA A 104 -15.25 -5.89 3.24
CA ALA A 104 -15.52 -7.16 2.59
C ALA A 104 -16.33 -6.95 1.30
N GLY A 105 -16.16 -7.85 0.34
CA GLY A 105 -16.77 -7.74 -0.99
C GLY A 105 -15.81 -8.09 -2.11
N GLN A 106 -16.30 -8.08 -3.35
CA GLN A 106 -15.47 -8.26 -4.54
C GLN A 106 -14.63 -7.01 -4.83
N THR A 107 -15.15 -5.84 -4.44
CA THR A 107 -14.45 -4.57 -4.45
C THR A 107 -14.52 -3.99 -3.05
N ILE A 108 -13.38 -3.51 -2.55
CA ILE A 108 -13.28 -2.76 -1.29
C ILE A 108 -12.65 -1.40 -1.57
N VAL A 109 -12.94 -0.41 -0.72
CA VAL A 109 -12.30 0.92 -0.79
C VAL A 109 -11.26 1.02 0.33
N PHE A 110 -10.09 1.57 0.00
CA PHE A 110 -9.05 1.84 0.99
C PHE A 110 -8.39 3.19 0.73
N GLN A 111 -8.13 3.94 1.80
CA GLN A 111 -7.41 5.22 1.75
C GLN A 111 -5.93 5.00 2.08
N PHE A 112 -5.07 5.16 1.08
CA PHE A 112 -3.61 5.09 1.23
C PHE A 112 -3.07 6.44 1.74
N PRO A 113 -2.40 6.48 2.91
CA PRO A 113 -1.85 7.73 3.44
C PRO A 113 -0.79 8.34 2.51
N PRO A 114 -0.48 9.63 2.65
CA PRO A 114 0.66 10.25 1.97
C PRO A 114 1.98 9.55 2.35
N ALA A 115 2.99 9.65 1.46
CA ALA A 115 4.35 9.14 1.67
C ALA A 115 4.37 7.75 2.33
N SER A 116 3.58 6.81 1.80
CA SER A 116 3.31 5.56 2.49
C SER A 116 3.66 4.33 1.69
N VAL A 117 4.02 3.28 2.43
CA VAL A 117 3.99 1.89 1.96
C VAL A 117 2.98 1.14 2.81
N THR A 118 1.98 0.56 2.18
CA THR A 118 0.90 -0.19 2.83
C THR A 118 0.93 -1.64 2.35
N ARG A 119 0.80 -2.59 3.27
CA ARG A 119 0.51 -4.00 2.99
C ARG A 119 -0.90 -4.31 3.47
N LEU A 120 -1.74 -4.82 2.59
CA LEU A 120 -3.01 -5.46 2.92
C LEU A 120 -2.84 -6.97 2.82
N LEU A 121 -3.19 -7.68 3.89
CA LEU A 121 -3.26 -9.13 3.96
C LEU A 121 -4.73 -9.52 3.96
N LEU A 122 -5.27 -9.83 2.78
CA LEU A 122 -6.69 -10.04 2.54
C LEU A 122 -7.03 -11.53 2.58
N THR A 123 -8.08 -11.87 3.30
CA THR A 123 -8.65 -13.22 3.31
C THR A 123 -9.72 -13.33 2.25
N LEU A 124 -9.61 -14.35 1.39
CA LEU A 124 -10.52 -14.60 0.27
C LEU A 124 -11.44 -15.80 0.53
N THR A 125 -12.58 -15.84 -0.16
CA THR A 125 -13.51 -16.99 -0.19
C THR A 125 -13.16 -18.02 -1.23
#